data_AF-A0A6P5L5J2-F1
#
_entry.id   AF-A0A6P5L5J2-F1
#
_cell.length_a   1.000
_cell.length_b   1.000
_cell.length_c   1.000
_cell.angle_alpha   90.00
_cell.angle_beta   90.00
_cell.angle_gamma   90.00
#
_symmetry.space_group_name_H-M   'P 1'
#
loop_
_entity.id
_entity.type
_entity.pdbx_description
1 polymer ?
#
loop_
_entity_poly.entity_id
_entity_poly.type
_entity_poly.pdbx_seq_one_letter_code
_entity_poly.pdbx_strand_id
1 'polypeptide(L)'
;MLGSTEMFGPFAIFAMVLYVLLSFLGIMANGFIVVVLGREWVRSHQLSPCDMILISLGASCFCLLWLGMIHDFYFFFLHHLQYSKEHAHQYFGIYWDFLNSTKFWFAAWLSVFFCVKTANFTHPIFLWLKWRVNGLVPWFLLISLLISFIVTMLCFVGNNALYQAFLQGTFSGNATYYSFTRNLEIHYFFPLKLITLSTPGSIFVVSIVLLITSLWRHSSKMQHSAHGTQDFSTEAHTRALKSLVSFLVRYAVSFLSLIIDVTILSGFWSTWYWPWQIVIYMSTSIHPFILILGNSHLEGALMKLLLLPKTFWNDKRMSSPTEDMHLSLPYQGKDSTEK
;
A
#
# COMPACT_ATOMS: atom_id res chain seq x y z
N MET A 1 17.89 -14.69 -40.19
CA MET A 1 18.63 -13.86 -39.22
C MET A 1 18.56 -12.40 -39.66
N LEU A 2 17.54 -11.68 -39.21
CA LEU A 2 17.48 -10.22 -39.12
C LEU A 2 16.16 -9.89 -38.43
N GLY A 3 16.18 -9.10 -37.34
CA GLY A 3 14.98 -8.46 -36.79
C GLY A 3 14.39 -9.06 -35.51
N SER A 4 15.17 -9.20 -34.44
CA SER A 4 14.62 -9.40 -33.08
C SER A 4 15.15 -8.39 -32.05
N THR A 5 15.85 -7.34 -32.48
CA THR A 5 16.39 -6.26 -31.64
C THR A 5 15.74 -4.90 -31.90
N GLU A 6 14.63 -4.88 -32.63
CA GLU A 6 13.78 -3.70 -32.86
C GLU A 6 12.47 -3.87 -32.05
N MET A 7 12.47 -3.71 -30.71
CA MET A 7 11.16 -3.66 -30.02
C MET A 7 11.07 -3.04 -28.62
N PHE A 8 12.03 -2.22 -28.18
CA PHE A 8 11.76 -1.32 -27.04
C PHE A 8 12.34 0.06 -27.35
N GLY A 9 11.47 1.00 -27.73
CA GLY A 9 11.88 2.39 -27.88
C GLY A 9 12.45 2.94 -26.57
N PRO A 10 13.29 3.99 -26.61
CA PRO A 10 13.93 4.57 -25.41
C PRO A 10 12.93 4.96 -24.31
N PHE A 11 11.70 5.33 -24.70
CA PHE A 11 10.59 5.59 -23.79
C PHE A 11 10.18 4.36 -22.96
N ALA A 12 10.09 3.18 -23.57
CA ALA A 12 9.69 1.95 -22.87
C ALA A 12 10.75 1.51 -21.86
N ILE A 13 12.03 1.64 -22.22
CA ILE A 13 13.17 1.36 -21.32
C ILE A 13 13.14 2.33 -20.13
N PHE A 14 12.94 3.62 -20.39
CA PHE A 14 12.80 4.61 -19.32
C PHE A 14 11.62 4.31 -18.40
N ALA A 15 10.44 3.99 -18.97
CA ALA A 15 9.24 3.63 -18.21
C ALA A 15 9.45 2.39 -17.34
N MET A 16 10.14 1.37 -17.86
CA MET A 16 10.53 0.16 -17.13
C MET A 16 11.44 0.46 -15.94
N VAL A 17 12.52 1.23 -16.16
CA VAL A 17 13.45 1.61 -15.09
C VAL A 17 12.73 2.40 -14.00
N LEU A 18 11.88 3.34 -14.40
CA LEU A 18 11.06 4.13 -13.48
C LEU A 18 10.12 3.22 -12.68
N TYR A 19 9.42 2.30 -13.34
CA TYR A 19 8.56 1.31 -12.70
C TYR A 19 9.30 0.47 -11.66
N VAL A 20 10.47 -0.08 -12.00
CA VAL A 20 11.27 -0.90 -11.07
C VAL A 20 11.72 -0.08 -9.86
N LEU A 21 12.18 1.16 -10.07
CA LEU A 21 12.60 2.05 -8.99
C LEU A 21 11.44 2.34 -8.03
N LEU A 22 10.27 2.63 -8.58
CA LEU A 22 9.05 2.87 -7.80
C LEU A 22 8.63 1.65 -6.99
N SER A 23 8.56 0.49 -7.63
CA SER A 23 8.19 -0.77 -6.98
C SER A 23 9.15 -1.07 -5.83
N PHE A 24 10.46 -0.89 -6.04
CA PHE A 24 11.46 -1.07 -5.00
C PHE A 24 11.24 -0.11 -3.83
N LEU A 25 11.01 1.18 -4.12
CA LEU A 25 10.73 2.19 -3.10
C LEU A 25 9.47 1.85 -2.30
N GLY A 26 8.41 1.42 -2.97
CA GLY A 26 7.17 0.98 -2.33
C GLY A 26 7.37 -0.27 -1.47
N ILE A 27 8.12 -1.26 -1.94
CA ILE A 27 8.43 -2.50 -1.20
C ILE A 27 9.24 -2.16 0.05
N MET A 28 10.25 -1.29 -0.07
CA MET A 28 11.05 -0.84 1.07
C MET A 28 10.19 -0.10 2.10
N ALA A 29 9.36 0.85 1.67
CA ALA A 29 8.54 1.65 2.58
C ALA A 29 7.49 0.80 3.31
N ASN A 30 6.74 -0.05 2.57
CA ASN A 30 5.76 -0.94 3.17
C ASN A 30 6.42 -2.03 4.05
N GLY A 31 7.57 -2.56 3.60
CA GLY A 31 8.37 -3.52 4.36
C GLY A 31 8.89 -2.92 5.67
N PHE A 32 9.33 -1.66 5.66
CA PHE A 32 9.74 -0.95 6.87
C PHE A 32 8.60 -0.86 7.89
N ILE A 33 7.39 -0.50 7.47
CA ILE A 33 6.20 -0.46 8.34
C ILE A 33 5.97 -1.84 8.96
N VAL A 34 5.98 -2.90 8.14
CA VAL A 34 5.76 -4.27 8.59
C VAL A 34 6.83 -4.73 9.58
N VAL A 35 8.11 -4.44 9.32
CA VAL A 35 9.22 -4.82 10.19
C VAL A 35 9.17 -4.08 11.52
N VAL A 36 8.93 -2.76 11.51
CA VAL A 36 8.90 -1.95 12.74
C VAL A 36 7.75 -2.37 13.65
N LEU A 37 6.54 -2.46 13.10
CA LEU A 37 5.35 -2.86 13.87
C LEU A 37 5.38 -4.36 14.21
N GLY A 38 5.89 -5.21 13.32
CA GLY A 38 6.02 -6.64 13.57
C GLY A 38 7.01 -6.95 14.70
N ARG A 39 8.13 -6.23 14.76
CA ARG A 39 9.09 -6.37 15.87
C ARG A 39 8.47 -5.96 17.20
N GLU A 40 7.67 -4.90 17.20
CA GLU A 40 6.93 -4.49 18.39
C GLU A 40 5.95 -5.57 18.82
N TRP A 41 5.16 -6.11 17.89
CA TRP A 41 4.23 -7.20 18.17
C TRP A 41 4.90 -8.42 18.79
N VAL A 42 6.04 -8.84 18.25
CA VAL A 42 6.81 -9.98 18.79
C VAL A 42 7.36 -9.66 20.18
N ARG A 43 7.74 -8.40 20.45
CA ARG A 43 8.33 -8.00 21.73
C ARG A 43 7.29 -7.77 22.84
N SER A 44 6.17 -7.14 22.53
CA SER A 44 5.15 -6.74 23.51
C SER A 44 3.95 -7.68 23.57
N HIS A 45 3.79 -8.58 22.60
CA HIS A 45 2.58 -9.37 22.34
C HIS A 45 1.28 -8.54 22.21
N GLN A 46 1.40 -7.21 22.16
CA GLN A 46 0.29 -6.26 22.14
C GLN A 46 0.58 -5.17 21.13
N LEU A 47 -0.22 -5.15 20.06
CA LEU A 47 -0.24 -4.05 19.11
C LEU A 47 -1.43 -3.13 19.43
N SER A 48 -1.23 -1.83 19.25
CA SER A 48 -2.37 -0.93 19.26
C SER A 48 -3.31 -1.29 18.09
N PRO A 49 -4.62 -1.08 18.21
CA PRO A 49 -5.57 -1.40 17.14
C PRO A 49 -5.28 -0.62 15.84
N CYS A 50 -4.79 0.61 15.98
CA CYS A 50 -4.33 1.41 14.85
C CYS A 50 -3.15 0.71 14.15
N ASP A 51 -2.13 0.35 14.92
CA ASP A 51 -0.92 -0.30 14.38
C ASP A 51 -1.23 -1.67 13.78
N MET A 52 -2.25 -2.37 14.29
CA MET A 52 -2.73 -3.63 13.71
C MET A 52 -3.34 -3.43 12.32
N ILE A 53 -4.12 -2.36 12.10
CA ILE A 53 -4.63 -2.03 10.76
C ILE A 53 -3.47 -1.61 9.85
N LEU A 54 -2.53 -0.80 10.36
CA LEU A 54 -1.37 -0.33 9.59
C LEU A 54 -0.44 -1.48 9.17
N ILE A 55 -0.13 -2.43 10.04
CA ILE A 55 0.71 -3.59 9.70
C ILE A 55 0.00 -4.50 8.69
N SER A 56 -1.31 -4.74 8.84
CA SER A 56 -2.08 -5.54 7.87
C SER A 56 -2.18 -4.85 6.50
N LEU A 57 -2.33 -3.53 6.49
CA LEU A 57 -2.36 -2.73 5.27
C LEU A 57 -0.98 -2.66 4.60
N GLY A 58 0.09 -2.49 5.38
CA GLY A 58 1.48 -2.54 4.91
C GLY A 58 1.82 -3.91 4.36
N ALA A 59 1.41 -5.00 5.04
CA ALA A 59 1.63 -6.37 4.58
C ALA A 59 0.90 -6.67 3.27
N SER A 60 -0.38 -6.28 3.14
CA SER A 60 -1.13 -6.46 1.89
C SER A 60 -0.53 -5.66 0.73
N CYS A 61 -0.06 -4.42 0.98
CA CYS A 61 0.64 -3.61 -0.02
C CYS A 61 2.00 -4.21 -0.41
N PHE A 62 2.78 -4.70 0.57
CA PHE A 62 4.06 -5.36 0.33
C PHE A 62 3.86 -6.61 -0.55
N CYS A 63 2.90 -7.47 -0.20
CA CYS A 63 2.58 -8.65 -0.99
C CYS A 63 2.11 -8.31 -2.41
N LEU A 64 1.28 -7.27 -2.58
CA LEU A 64 0.83 -6.81 -3.90
C LEU A 64 1.97 -6.32 -4.78
N LEU A 65 2.83 -5.46 -4.24
CA LEU A 65 3.97 -4.91 -4.98
C LEU A 65 4.95 -6.02 -5.37
N TRP A 66 5.19 -6.97 -4.45
CA TRP A 66 6.04 -8.12 -4.71
C TRP A 66 5.46 -9.03 -5.79
N LEU A 67 4.16 -9.36 -5.72
CA LEU A 67 3.48 -10.17 -6.73
C LEU A 67 3.42 -9.49 -8.09
N GLY A 68 3.16 -8.18 -8.13
CA GLY A 68 3.20 -7.40 -9.37
C GLY A 68 4.56 -7.44 -10.03
N MET A 69 5.62 -7.22 -9.24
CA MET A 69 7.00 -7.30 -9.73
C MET A 69 7.34 -8.71 -10.27
N ILE A 70 6.93 -9.78 -9.58
CA ILE A 70 7.13 -11.15 -10.06
C ILE A 70 6.34 -11.39 -11.35
N HIS A 71 5.08 -10.98 -11.41
CA HIS A 71 4.22 -11.16 -12.57
C HIS A 71 4.82 -10.48 -13.81
N ASP A 72 5.25 -9.22 -13.66
CA ASP A 72 5.78 -8.44 -14.77
C ASP A 72 7.17 -8.94 -15.20
N PHE A 73 8.00 -9.36 -14.24
CA PHE A 73 9.28 -10.02 -14.55
C PHE A 73 9.09 -11.36 -15.25
N TYR A 74 8.15 -12.18 -14.77
CA TYR A 74 7.80 -13.46 -15.40
C TYR A 74 7.30 -13.23 -16.83
N PHE A 75 6.38 -12.28 -17.05
CA PHE A 75 5.85 -11.98 -18.37
C PHE A 75 6.92 -11.44 -19.33
N PHE A 76 7.83 -10.61 -18.82
CA PHE A 76 8.92 -10.03 -19.60
C PHE A 76 10.00 -11.06 -19.99
N PHE A 77 10.45 -11.90 -19.07
CA PHE A 77 11.52 -12.88 -19.32
C PHE A 77 11.03 -14.18 -19.98
N LEU A 78 9.82 -14.65 -19.66
CA LEU A 78 9.25 -15.90 -20.21
C LEU A 78 8.32 -15.67 -21.41
N HIS A 79 8.42 -14.49 -22.05
CA HIS A 79 7.71 -14.22 -23.30
C HIS A 79 7.92 -15.33 -24.35
N HIS A 80 9.08 -16.00 -24.33
CA HIS A 80 9.49 -17.03 -25.30
C HIS A 80 9.02 -18.49 -25.04
N LEU A 81 8.50 -18.87 -23.86
CA LEU A 81 8.02 -20.25 -23.62
C LEU A 81 6.49 -20.29 -23.52
N GLN A 82 5.84 -20.73 -24.61
CA GLN A 82 4.39 -20.68 -24.81
C GLN A 82 3.56 -21.61 -23.89
N TYR A 83 4.15 -22.61 -23.24
CA TYR A 83 3.39 -23.79 -22.78
C TYR A 83 2.99 -23.82 -21.28
N SER A 84 3.54 -22.93 -20.44
CA SER A 84 3.24 -22.88 -18.98
C SER A 84 2.36 -21.69 -18.57
N LYS A 85 1.87 -20.90 -19.54
CA LYS A 85 1.36 -19.54 -19.30
C LYS A 85 -0.04 -19.50 -18.68
N GLU A 86 -0.91 -20.47 -18.95
CA GLU A 86 -2.33 -20.35 -18.62
C GLU A 86 -2.62 -20.53 -17.13
N HIS A 87 -2.10 -21.60 -16.51
CA HIS A 87 -2.31 -21.85 -15.08
C HIS A 87 -1.61 -20.82 -14.19
N ALA A 88 -0.35 -20.49 -14.48
CA ALA A 88 0.40 -19.51 -13.69
C ALA A 88 -0.30 -18.14 -13.68
N HIS A 89 -0.76 -17.66 -14.85
CA HIS A 89 -1.46 -16.39 -14.96
C HIS A 89 -2.79 -16.37 -14.19
N GLN A 90 -3.56 -17.46 -14.22
CA GLN A 90 -4.78 -17.60 -13.43
C GLN A 90 -4.50 -17.52 -11.93
N TYR A 91 -3.48 -18.23 -11.42
CA TYR A 91 -3.12 -18.17 -10.00
C TYR A 91 -2.68 -16.75 -9.59
N PHE A 92 -1.85 -16.08 -10.39
CA PHE A 92 -1.46 -14.69 -10.12
C PHE A 92 -2.66 -13.75 -10.06
N GLY A 93 -3.63 -13.91 -10.97
CA GLY A 93 -4.87 -13.14 -10.96
C GLY A 93 -5.68 -13.29 -9.67
N ILE A 94 -5.80 -14.51 -9.15
CA ILE A 94 -6.51 -14.79 -7.89
C ILE A 94 -5.85 -14.05 -6.72
N TYR A 95 -4.52 -14.19 -6.57
CA TYR A 95 -3.79 -13.52 -5.50
C TYR A 95 -3.86 -12.00 -5.61
N TRP A 96 -3.80 -11.48 -6.83
CA TRP A 96 -3.92 -10.05 -7.12
C TRP A 96 -5.29 -9.50 -6.70
N ASP A 97 -6.38 -10.15 -7.11
CA ASP A 97 -7.75 -9.75 -6.76
C ASP A 97 -7.98 -9.87 -5.25
N PHE A 98 -7.47 -10.92 -4.62
CA PHE A 98 -7.62 -11.17 -3.18
C PHE A 98 -6.96 -10.07 -2.35
N LEU A 99 -5.70 -9.76 -2.65
CA LEU A 99 -4.96 -8.75 -1.91
C LEU A 99 -5.49 -7.34 -2.18
N ASN A 100 -5.97 -7.05 -3.40
CA ASN A 100 -6.58 -5.76 -3.68
C ASN A 100 -7.88 -5.57 -2.90
N SER A 101 -8.76 -6.57 -2.88
CA SER A 101 -9.98 -6.54 -2.06
C SER A 101 -9.64 -6.32 -0.59
N THR A 102 -8.72 -7.13 -0.05
CA THR A 102 -8.26 -7.04 1.34
C THR A 102 -7.72 -5.65 1.68
N LYS A 103 -6.90 -5.07 0.80
CA LYS A 103 -6.33 -3.72 0.96
C LYS A 103 -7.43 -2.66 1.06
N PHE A 104 -8.49 -2.75 0.25
CA PHE A 104 -9.60 -1.80 0.31
C PHE A 104 -10.40 -1.94 1.61
N TRP A 105 -10.63 -3.15 2.07
CA TRP A 105 -11.27 -3.38 3.37
C TRP A 105 -10.45 -2.81 4.53
N PHE A 106 -9.14 -3.05 4.54
CA PHE A 106 -8.25 -2.50 5.57
C PHE A 106 -8.23 -0.97 5.56
N ALA A 107 -8.25 -0.35 4.37
CA ALA A 107 -8.38 1.10 4.24
C ALA A 107 -9.74 1.61 4.76
N ALA A 108 -10.85 0.91 4.49
CA ALA A 108 -12.18 1.19 5.03
C ALA A 108 -12.17 1.19 6.57
N TRP A 109 -11.62 0.14 7.18
CA TRP A 109 -11.51 0.03 8.63
C TRP A 109 -10.59 1.10 9.23
N LEU A 110 -9.50 1.47 8.55
CA LEU A 110 -8.64 2.57 8.96
C LEU A 110 -9.41 3.90 9.03
N SER A 111 -10.22 4.19 8.00
CA SER A 111 -11.07 5.38 7.95
C SER A 111 -12.13 5.39 9.07
N VAL A 112 -12.81 4.26 9.28
CA VAL A 112 -13.76 4.10 10.39
C VAL A 112 -13.07 4.33 11.73
N PHE A 113 -11.88 3.74 11.94
CA PHE A 113 -11.13 3.90 13.18
C PHE A 113 -10.76 5.37 13.45
N PHE A 114 -10.26 6.09 12.44
CA PHE A 114 -9.96 7.52 12.57
C PHE A 114 -11.20 8.36 12.79
N CYS A 115 -12.31 8.05 12.11
CA CYS A 115 -13.61 8.68 12.31
C CYS A 115 -14.08 8.49 13.76
N VAL A 116 -14.05 7.26 14.29
CA VAL A 116 -14.48 6.94 15.65
C VAL A 116 -13.60 7.61 16.72
N LYS A 117 -12.29 7.70 16.47
CA LYS A 117 -11.34 8.31 17.40
C LYS A 117 -11.46 9.83 17.45
N THR A 118 -11.71 10.47 16.30
CA THR A 118 -11.67 11.93 16.16
C THR A 118 -13.06 12.56 16.28
N ALA A 119 -14.10 11.90 15.78
CA ALA A 119 -15.43 12.47 15.81
C ALA A 119 -16.04 12.42 17.23
N ASN A 120 -16.78 13.45 17.59
CA ASN A 120 -17.47 13.56 18.88
C ASN A 120 -18.99 13.66 18.64
N PHE A 121 -19.56 12.59 18.11
CA PHE A 121 -21.00 12.42 17.99
C PHE A 121 -21.56 11.77 19.26
N THR A 122 -22.63 12.34 19.80
CA THR A 122 -23.37 11.81 20.96
C THR A 122 -24.31 10.66 20.59
N HIS A 123 -24.27 10.18 19.35
CA HIS A 123 -25.15 9.10 18.90
C HIS A 123 -24.77 7.78 19.60
N PRO A 124 -25.74 6.99 20.10
CA PRO A 124 -25.47 5.79 20.91
C PRO A 124 -24.60 4.75 20.18
N ILE A 125 -24.81 4.58 18.87
CA ILE A 125 -24.01 3.67 18.01
C ILE A 125 -22.53 4.11 17.99
N PHE A 126 -22.27 5.41 17.94
CA PHE A 126 -20.91 5.95 17.88
C PHE A 126 -20.19 5.78 19.22
N LEU A 127 -20.89 6.01 20.33
CA LEU A 127 -20.36 5.76 21.68
C LEU A 127 -20.08 4.27 21.91
N TRP A 128 -21.00 3.41 21.49
CA TRP A 128 -20.81 1.96 21.54
C TRP A 128 -19.60 1.50 20.71
N LEU A 129 -19.48 2.02 19.49
CA LEU A 129 -18.36 1.72 18.60
C LEU A 129 -17.04 2.24 19.18
N LYS A 130 -17.02 3.44 19.76
CA LYS A 130 -15.84 4.01 20.43
C LYS A 130 -15.33 3.15 21.58
N TRP A 131 -16.23 2.52 22.34
CA TRP A 131 -15.85 1.60 23.42
C TRP A 131 -15.33 0.26 22.92
N ARG A 132 -15.93 -0.28 21.85
CA ARG A 132 -15.66 -1.65 21.38
C ARG A 132 -14.62 -1.75 20.27
N VAL A 133 -14.34 -0.67 19.54
CA VAL A 133 -13.50 -0.70 18.33
C VAL A 133 -12.13 -1.29 18.62
N ASN A 134 -11.49 -0.92 19.74
CA ASN A 134 -10.15 -1.40 20.08
C ASN A 134 -10.04 -2.94 20.17
N GLY A 135 -11.08 -3.62 20.69
CA GLY A 135 -11.10 -5.08 20.76
C GLY A 135 -11.65 -5.76 19.50
N LEU A 136 -12.43 -5.04 18.69
CA LEU A 136 -13.06 -5.58 17.49
C LEU A 136 -12.21 -5.45 16.22
N VAL A 137 -11.20 -4.56 16.19
CA VAL A 137 -10.28 -4.43 15.06
C VAL A 137 -9.75 -5.77 14.53
N PRO A 138 -9.15 -6.68 15.35
CA PRO A 138 -8.66 -7.96 14.85
C PRO A 138 -9.75 -8.80 14.18
N TRP A 139 -10.96 -8.77 14.73
CA TRP A 139 -12.12 -9.47 14.18
C TRP A 139 -12.57 -8.87 12.85
N PHE A 140 -12.61 -7.54 12.73
CA PHE A 140 -12.94 -6.86 11.48
C PHE A 140 -11.92 -7.15 10.37
N LEU A 141 -10.63 -7.17 10.71
CA LEU A 141 -9.56 -7.55 9.79
C LEU A 141 -9.74 -9.02 9.34
N LEU A 142 -9.99 -9.94 10.27
CA LEU A 142 -10.21 -11.35 9.96
C LEU A 142 -11.45 -11.59 9.09
N ILE A 143 -12.58 -10.95 9.41
CA ILE A 143 -13.82 -11.03 8.62
C ILE A 143 -13.57 -10.50 7.20
N SER A 144 -12.84 -9.39 7.06
CA SER A 144 -12.54 -8.84 5.73
C SER A 144 -11.63 -9.73 4.90
N LEU A 145 -10.66 -10.41 5.52
CA LEU A 145 -9.85 -11.43 4.87
C LEU A 145 -10.72 -12.59 4.39
N LEU A 146 -11.62 -13.07 5.25
CA LEU A 146 -12.51 -14.18 4.91
C LEU A 146 -13.47 -13.84 3.77
N ILE A 147 -14.09 -12.66 3.81
CA ILE A 147 -14.98 -12.17 2.73
C ILE A 147 -14.19 -12.05 1.43
N SER A 148 -13.01 -11.44 1.47
CA SER A 148 -12.15 -11.30 0.28
C SER A 148 -11.77 -12.66 -0.29
N PHE A 149 -11.41 -13.61 0.56
CA PHE A 149 -11.08 -14.98 0.16
C PHE A 149 -12.28 -15.67 -0.50
N ILE A 150 -13.45 -15.67 0.14
CA ILE A 150 -14.67 -16.31 -0.38
C ILE A 150 -15.05 -15.72 -1.74
N VAL A 151 -15.05 -14.40 -1.90
CA VAL A 151 -15.40 -13.76 -3.17
C VAL A 151 -14.41 -14.13 -4.26
N THR A 152 -13.10 -14.11 -3.98
CA THR A 152 -12.09 -14.48 -4.99
C THR A 152 -12.16 -15.94 -5.38
N MET A 153 -12.39 -16.84 -4.42
CA MET A 153 -12.57 -18.27 -4.69
C MET A 153 -13.85 -18.53 -5.48
N LEU A 154 -14.95 -17.83 -5.18
CA LEU A 154 -16.18 -17.92 -5.97
C LEU A 154 -15.96 -17.45 -7.41
N CYS A 155 -15.22 -16.36 -7.60
CA CYS A 155 -14.86 -15.87 -8.93
C CYS A 155 -13.99 -16.90 -9.68
N PHE A 156 -13.02 -17.50 -9.01
CA PHE A 156 -12.15 -18.51 -9.60
C PHE A 156 -12.88 -19.80 -9.99
N VAL A 157 -13.67 -20.36 -9.07
CA VAL A 157 -14.46 -21.58 -9.32
C VAL A 157 -15.48 -21.33 -10.42
N GLY A 158 -16.14 -20.18 -10.42
CA GLY A 158 -17.05 -19.77 -11.50
C GLY A 158 -16.34 -19.76 -12.85
N ASN A 159 -15.17 -19.12 -12.95
CA ASN A 159 -14.39 -19.06 -14.18
C ASN A 159 -13.94 -20.46 -14.66
N ASN A 160 -13.46 -21.31 -13.75
CA ASN A 160 -13.01 -22.66 -14.11
C ASN A 160 -14.17 -23.59 -14.50
N ALA A 161 -15.30 -23.53 -13.79
CA ALA A 161 -16.49 -24.31 -14.12
C ALA A 161 -17.05 -23.94 -15.50
N LEU A 162 -17.03 -22.66 -15.84
CA LEU A 162 -17.43 -22.17 -17.16
C LEU A 162 -16.44 -22.57 -18.25
N TYR A 163 -15.13 -22.52 -17.97
CA TYR A 163 -14.10 -23.01 -18.88
C TYR A 163 -14.27 -24.50 -19.20
N GLN A 164 -14.55 -25.31 -18.18
CA GLN A 164 -14.81 -26.76 -18.32
C GLN A 164 -16.12 -27.05 -19.07
N ALA A 165 -17.20 -26.31 -18.78
CA ALA A 165 -18.47 -26.45 -19.50
C ALA A 165 -18.33 -26.10 -21.00
N PHE A 166 -17.45 -25.15 -21.33
CA PHE A 166 -17.13 -24.84 -22.72
C PHE A 166 -16.33 -25.97 -23.40
N LEU A 167 -15.30 -26.51 -22.73
CA LEU A 167 -14.50 -27.62 -23.25
C LEU A 167 -15.33 -28.89 -23.48
N GLN A 168 -16.38 -29.11 -22.67
CA GLN A 168 -17.29 -30.24 -22.82
C GLN A 168 -18.35 -30.05 -23.93
N GLY A 169 -18.37 -28.90 -24.61
CA GLY A 169 -19.29 -28.64 -25.73
C GLY A 169 -20.76 -28.64 -25.33
N THR A 170 -21.09 -28.51 -24.04
CA THR A 170 -22.46 -28.61 -23.52
C THR A 170 -23.34 -27.41 -23.87
N PHE A 171 -22.80 -26.38 -24.52
CA PHE A 171 -23.55 -25.22 -24.99
C PHE A 171 -23.90 -25.33 -26.50
N SER A 172 -25.17 -25.65 -26.76
CA SER A 172 -25.80 -25.87 -28.08
C SER A 172 -26.01 -24.60 -28.94
N GLY A 173 -25.17 -23.57 -28.83
CA GLY A 173 -25.39 -22.28 -29.51
C GLY A 173 -24.24 -21.87 -30.44
N ASN A 174 -24.57 -21.28 -31.59
CA ASN A 174 -23.65 -20.70 -32.59
C ASN A 174 -22.94 -19.41 -32.07
N ALA A 175 -22.49 -19.41 -30.81
CA ALA A 175 -21.81 -18.29 -30.16
C ALA A 175 -20.30 -18.56 -30.13
N THR A 176 -19.51 -17.59 -30.59
CA THR A 176 -18.04 -17.68 -30.55
C THR A 176 -17.58 -17.68 -29.08
N TYR A 177 -16.58 -18.49 -28.71
CA TYR A 177 -16.00 -18.58 -27.35
C TYR A 177 -15.81 -17.20 -26.70
N TYR A 178 -15.26 -16.26 -27.46
CA TYR A 178 -14.99 -14.89 -27.04
C TYR A 178 -16.24 -14.11 -26.64
N SER A 179 -17.34 -14.21 -27.39
CA SER A 179 -18.58 -13.47 -27.09
C SER A 179 -19.30 -14.02 -25.87
N PHE A 180 -19.22 -15.33 -25.64
CA PHE A 180 -19.87 -15.99 -24.50
C PHE A 180 -19.13 -15.72 -23.18
N THR A 181 -17.80 -15.89 -23.16
CA THR A 181 -16.96 -15.59 -22.00
C THR A 181 -17.08 -14.12 -21.61
N ARG A 182 -17.07 -13.21 -22.60
CA ARG A 182 -17.27 -11.77 -22.36
C ARG A 182 -18.67 -11.47 -21.80
N ASN A 183 -19.72 -12.15 -22.26
CA ASN A 183 -21.07 -11.92 -21.76
C ASN A 183 -21.21 -12.35 -20.29
N LEU A 184 -20.60 -13.48 -19.91
CA LEU A 184 -20.59 -13.96 -18.53
C LEU A 184 -19.71 -13.12 -17.61
N GLU A 185 -18.55 -12.68 -18.09
CA GLU A 185 -17.68 -11.73 -17.41
C GLU A 185 -18.41 -10.43 -17.07
N ILE A 186 -19.16 -9.89 -18.04
CA ILE A 186 -19.94 -8.67 -17.86
C ILE A 186 -21.20 -8.87 -17.00
N HIS A 187 -21.89 -10.00 -17.12
CA HIS A 187 -23.18 -10.21 -16.43
C HIS A 187 -23.07 -10.80 -15.03
N TYR A 188 -22.02 -11.58 -14.72
CA TYR A 188 -21.91 -12.25 -13.42
C TYR A 188 -20.68 -11.78 -12.63
N PHE A 189 -19.49 -11.73 -13.25
CA PHE A 189 -18.27 -11.39 -12.54
C PHE A 189 -18.12 -9.89 -12.27
N PHE A 190 -18.47 -9.05 -13.25
CA PHE A 190 -18.39 -7.60 -13.11
C PHE A 190 -19.32 -7.06 -12.01
N PRO A 191 -20.61 -7.46 -11.90
CA PRO A 191 -21.46 -7.03 -10.79
C PRO A 191 -20.94 -7.51 -9.44
N LEU A 192 -20.42 -8.74 -9.35
CA LEU A 192 -19.81 -9.25 -8.12
C LEU A 192 -18.55 -8.45 -7.72
N LYS A 193 -17.67 -8.15 -8.67
CA LYS A 193 -16.48 -7.31 -8.44
C LYS A 193 -16.88 -5.88 -8.05
N LEU A 194 -17.90 -5.31 -8.70
CA LEU A 194 -18.44 -4.00 -8.37
C LEU A 194 -19.04 -3.95 -6.96
N ILE A 195 -19.87 -4.92 -6.58
CA ILE A 195 -20.47 -4.98 -5.23
C ILE A 195 -19.36 -5.12 -4.19
N THR A 196 -18.40 -6.02 -4.42
CA THR A 196 -17.29 -6.28 -3.50
C THR A 196 -16.39 -5.06 -3.34
N LEU A 197 -16.16 -4.28 -4.40
CA LEU A 197 -15.36 -3.06 -4.34
C LEU A 197 -16.16 -1.88 -3.76
N SER A 198 -17.43 -1.76 -4.12
CA SER A 198 -18.33 -0.66 -3.71
C SER A 198 -18.65 -0.70 -2.22
N THR A 199 -18.76 -1.90 -1.64
CA THR A 199 -19.06 -2.08 -0.21
C THR A 199 -18.02 -1.40 0.71
N PRO A 200 -16.71 -1.74 0.67
CA PRO A 200 -15.70 -1.06 1.48
C PRO A 200 -15.53 0.41 1.09
N GLY A 201 -15.75 0.77 -0.18
CA GLY A 201 -15.71 2.16 -0.65
C GLY A 201 -16.78 3.05 -0.05
N SER A 202 -18.01 2.57 0.00
CA SER A 202 -19.15 3.28 0.59
C SER A 202 -18.90 3.53 2.07
N ILE A 203 -18.43 2.51 2.80
CA ILE A 203 -18.04 2.62 4.21
C ILE A 203 -16.93 3.68 4.38
N PHE A 204 -15.92 3.64 3.51
CA PHE A 204 -14.78 4.55 3.54
C PHE A 204 -15.20 6.02 3.28
N VAL A 205 -16.05 6.27 2.27
CA VAL A 205 -16.57 7.60 1.93
C VAL A 205 -17.42 8.15 3.06
N VAL A 206 -18.38 7.36 3.57
CA VAL A 206 -19.23 7.79 4.69
C VAL A 206 -18.38 8.14 5.91
N SER A 207 -17.36 7.33 6.22
CA SER A 207 -16.45 7.59 7.34
C SER A 207 -15.64 8.87 7.17
N ILE A 208 -15.13 9.16 5.97
CA ILE A 208 -14.42 10.41 5.69
C ILE A 208 -15.36 11.62 5.80
N VAL A 209 -16.58 11.53 5.26
CA VAL A 209 -17.55 12.63 5.34
C VAL A 209 -17.91 12.92 6.81
N LEU A 210 -18.14 11.88 7.62
CA LEU A 210 -18.37 12.02 9.05
C LEU A 210 -17.16 12.62 9.79
N LEU A 211 -15.95 12.23 9.40
CA LEU A 211 -14.71 12.79 9.95
C LEU A 211 -14.55 14.28 9.63
N ILE A 212 -14.73 14.67 8.36
CA ILE A 212 -14.62 16.06 7.90
C ILE A 212 -15.69 16.93 8.57
N THR A 213 -16.94 16.48 8.60
CA THR A 213 -18.04 17.24 9.24
C THR A 213 -17.83 17.41 10.73
N SER A 214 -17.32 16.38 11.43
CA SER A 214 -17.00 16.50 12.86
C SER A 214 -15.84 17.46 13.11
N LEU A 215 -14.78 17.39 12.30
CA LEU A 215 -13.64 18.31 12.39
C LEU A 215 -14.07 19.75 12.14
N TRP A 216 -14.89 19.97 11.11
CA TRP A 216 -15.46 21.28 10.80
C TRP A 216 -16.28 21.82 11.97
N ARG A 217 -17.18 21.00 12.54
CA ARG A 217 -18.01 21.39 13.70
C ARG A 217 -17.16 21.70 14.93
N HIS A 218 -16.10 20.95 15.16
CA HIS A 218 -15.19 21.17 16.28
C HIS A 218 -14.37 22.46 16.10
N SER A 219 -13.79 22.66 14.92
CA SER A 219 -13.04 23.87 14.58
C SER A 219 -13.90 25.13 14.64
N SER A 220 -15.15 25.08 14.15
CA SER A 220 -16.08 26.21 14.22
C SER A 220 -16.45 26.56 15.66
N LYS A 221 -16.68 25.56 16.53
CA LYS A 221 -16.91 25.80 17.96
C LYS A 221 -15.69 26.43 18.65
N MET A 222 -14.48 25.97 18.31
CA MET A 222 -13.25 26.48 18.89
C MET A 222 -12.96 27.93 18.44
N GLN A 223 -13.25 28.27 17.18
CA GLN A 223 -13.14 29.64 16.65
C GLN A 223 -14.09 30.62 17.33
N HIS A 224 -15.26 30.16 17.80
CA HIS A 224 -16.24 30.99 18.51
C HIS A 224 -15.97 31.14 20.02
N SER A 225 -15.00 30.43 20.60
CA SER A 225 -14.69 30.44 22.04
C SER A 225 -13.39 31.15 22.46
N ALA A 226 -12.81 31.94 21.54
CA ALA A 226 -11.70 32.90 21.74
C ALA A 226 -10.24 32.38 21.84
N HIS A 227 -9.36 33.26 21.34
CA HIS A 227 -7.91 33.43 21.52
C HIS A 227 -7.04 32.23 21.98
N GLY A 228 -6.21 31.75 21.04
CA GLY A 228 -4.77 31.64 21.32
C GLY A 228 -4.25 30.36 21.96
N THR A 229 -4.56 29.17 21.44
CA THR A 229 -3.64 28.02 21.49
C THR A 229 -3.79 27.21 20.20
N GLN A 230 -2.88 27.42 19.26
CA GLN A 230 -2.78 26.60 18.05
C GLN A 230 -2.17 25.25 18.46
N ASP A 231 -3.03 24.31 18.81
CA ASP A 231 -2.63 23.04 19.43
C ASP A 231 -2.05 22.03 18.43
N PHE A 232 -0.94 21.41 18.83
CA PHE A 232 -0.28 20.26 18.18
C PHE A 232 -1.23 19.09 17.81
N SER A 233 -2.41 18.99 18.44
CA SER A 233 -3.41 17.96 18.10
C SER A 233 -4.07 18.21 16.72
N THR A 234 -4.28 19.47 16.34
CA THR A 234 -4.86 19.82 15.02
C THR A 234 -3.94 19.40 13.88
N GLU A 235 -2.62 19.45 14.10
CA GLU A 235 -1.62 19.04 13.12
C GLU A 235 -1.59 17.52 12.89
N ALA A 236 -1.67 16.73 13.97
CA ALA A 236 -1.75 15.27 13.86
C ALA A 236 -3.05 14.82 13.15
N HIS A 237 -4.19 15.46 13.47
CA HIS A 237 -5.47 15.17 12.84
C HIS A 237 -5.51 15.57 11.35
N THR A 238 -4.91 16.71 10.98
CA THR A 238 -4.81 17.14 9.57
C THR A 238 -3.88 16.25 8.75
N ARG A 239 -2.77 15.76 9.32
CA ARG A 239 -1.90 14.76 8.66
C ARG A 239 -2.63 13.44 8.42
N ALA A 240 -3.37 12.92 9.41
CA ALA A 240 -4.17 11.71 9.24
C ALA A 240 -5.26 11.88 8.17
N LEU A 241 -5.94 13.04 8.16
CA LEU A 241 -6.93 13.36 7.13
C LEU A 241 -6.30 13.41 5.73
N LYS A 242 -5.12 13.99 5.58
CA LYS A 242 -4.38 14.02 4.29
C LYS A 242 -4.07 12.60 3.80
N SER A 243 -3.70 11.68 4.70
CA SER A 243 -3.50 10.27 4.39
C SER A 243 -4.80 9.58 3.92
N LEU A 244 -5.92 9.83 4.61
CA LEU A 244 -7.24 9.30 4.22
C LEU A 244 -7.72 9.85 2.88
N VAL A 245 -7.50 11.14 2.60
CA VAL A 245 -7.81 11.71 1.29
C VAL A 245 -6.95 11.07 0.19
N SER A 246 -5.67 10.79 0.46
CA SER A 246 -4.81 10.04 -0.47
C SER A 246 -5.37 8.63 -0.76
N PHE A 247 -5.86 7.93 0.26
CA PHE A 247 -6.56 6.65 0.07
C PHE A 247 -7.84 6.80 -0.77
N LEU A 248 -8.60 7.89 -0.59
CA LEU A 248 -9.81 8.14 -1.36
C LEU A 248 -9.52 8.29 -2.85
N VAL A 249 -8.48 9.05 -3.19
CA VAL A 249 -8.04 9.21 -4.58
C VAL A 249 -7.65 7.85 -5.17
N ARG A 250 -6.91 7.04 -4.42
CA ARG A 250 -6.50 5.71 -4.88
C ARG A 250 -7.69 4.77 -5.07
N TYR A 251 -8.69 4.85 -4.19
CA TYR A 251 -9.94 4.11 -4.32
C TYR A 251 -10.71 4.54 -5.58
N ALA A 252 -10.86 5.86 -5.81
CA ALA A 252 -11.54 6.41 -6.97
C ALA A 252 -10.87 5.98 -8.28
N VAL A 253 -9.54 6.09 -8.37
CA VAL A 253 -8.77 5.62 -9.53
C VAL A 253 -9.00 4.13 -9.76
N SER A 254 -8.97 3.30 -8.71
CA SER A 254 -9.18 1.86 -8.85
C SER A 254 -10.59 1.50 -9.30
N PHE A 255 -11.60 2.24 -8.82
CA PHE A 255 -12.98 2.09 -9.26
C PHE A 255 -13.16 2.49 -10.73
N LEU A 256 -12.56 3.62 -11.14
CA LEU A 256 -12.50 4.05 -12.54
C LEU A 256 -11.80 3.02 -13.43
N SER A 257 -10.66 2.44 -12.98
CA SER A 257 -9.96 1.36 -13.69
C SER A 257 -10.88 0.20 -14.01
N LEU A 258 -11.67 -0.23 -13.02
CA LEU A 258 -12.59 -1.37 -13.15
C LEU A 258 -13.70 -1.09 -14.17
N ILE A 259 -14.24 0.14 -14.18
CA ILE A 259 -15.22 0.55 -15.18
C ILE A 259 -14.59 0.61 -16.58
N ILE A 260 -13.38 1.15 -16.71
CA ILE A 260 -12.67 1.27 -17.99
C ILE A 260 -12.35 -0.11 -18.55
N ASP A 261 -11.92 -1.06 -17.71
CA ASP A 261 -11.59 -2.44 -18.09
C ASP A 261 -12.77 -3.14 -18.79
N VAL A 262 -13.99 -2.92 -18.28
CA VAL A 262 -15.21 -3.49 -18.87
C VAL A 262 -15.76 -2.72 -20.07
N THR A 263 -15.53 -1.40 -20.11
CA THR A 263 -16.11 -0.53 -21.15
C THR A 263 -15.23 -0.35 -22.38
N ILE A 264 -13.90 -0.42 -22.23
CA ILE A 264 -12.94 -0.10 -23.31
C ILE A 264 -12.06 -1.32 -23.59
N LEU A 265 -12.51 -2.12 -24.55
CA LEU A 265 -11.90 -3.38 -24.95
C LEU A 265 -10.60 -3.19 -25.75
N SER A 266 -9.51 -3.83 -25.26
CA SER A 266 -8.28 -4.27 -25.95
C SER A 266 -7.35 -3.23 -26.60
N GLY A 267 -7.86 -2.14 -27.20
CA GLY A 267 -7.04 -1.16 -27.93
C GLY A 267 -6.41 -0.05 -27.06
N PHE A 268 -7.11 0.38 -26.01
CA PHE A 268 -6.67 1.51 -25.15
C PHE A 268 -5.47 1.14 -24.27
N TRP A 269 -5.46 -0.09 -23.77
CA TRP A 269 -4.42 -0.59 -22.88
C TRP A 269 -3.06 -0.69 -23.60
N SER A 270 -2.99 -1.11 -24.85
CA SER A 270 -1.70 -1.28 -25.55
C SER A 270 -0.82 -0.01 -25.55
N THR A 271 -1.42 1.16 -25.80
CA THR A 271 -0.70 2.44 -25.84
C THR A 271 -0.55 3.09 -24.46
N TRP A 272 -1.54 2.94 -23.58
CA TRP A 272 -1.59 3.64 -22.29
C TRP A 272 -1.17 2.78 -21.08
N TYR A 273 -0.83 1.51 -21.30
CA TYR A 273 -0.45 0.58 -20.23
C TYR A 273 0.71 1.11 -19.39
N TRP A 274 1.82 1.53 -20.04
CA TRP A 274 3.01 2.05 -19.34
C TRP A 274 2.71 3.31 -18.51
N PRO A 275 2.10 4.38 -19.07
CA PRO A 275 1.66 5.53 -18.28
C PRO A 275 0.73 5.16 -17.13
N TRP A 276 -0.25 4.28 -17.37
CA TRP A 276 -1.22 3.88 -16.36
C TRP A 276 -0.59 3.12 -15.20
N GLN A 277 0.31 2.18 -15.51
CA GLN A 277 1.08 1.45 -14.51
C GLN A 277 1.93 2.42 -13.67
N ILE A 278 2.65 3.35 -14.30
CA ILE A 278 3.46 4.34 -13.57
C ILE A 278 2.58 5.15 -12.60
N VAL A 279 1.40 5.60 -13.02
CA VAL A 279 0.49 6.38 -12.15
C VAL A 279 0.01 5.56 -10.95
N ILE A 280 -0.39 4.30 -11.18
CA ILE A 280 -0.84 3.40 -10.10
C ILE A 280 0.29 3.13 -9.11
N TYR A 281 1.50 2.85 -9.61
CA TYR A 281 2.65 2.54 -8.76
C TYR A 281 3.20 3.79 -8.06
N MET A 282 3.15 4.97 -8.69
CA MET A 282 3.47 6.26 -8.05
C MET A 282 2.54 6.49 -6.86
N SER A 283 1.23 6.38 -7.10
CA SER A 283 0.21 6.51 -6.06
C SER A 283 0.43 5.48 -4.93
N THR A 284 0.81 4.25 -5.29
CA THR A 284 1.06 3.17 -4.34
C THR A 284 2.31 3.39 -3.50
N SER A 285 3.35 3.97 -4.08
CA SER A 285 4.65 4.17 -3.42
C SER A 285 4.68 5.42 -2.55
N ILE A 286 4.00 6.50 -2.95
CA ILE A 286 3.91 7.75 -2.17
C ILE A 286 3.11 7.53 -0.88
N HIS A 287 2.06 6.71 -0.97
CA HIS A 287 1.13 6.46 0.11
C HIS A 287 1.79 6.02 1.45
N PRO A 288 2.64 4.98 1.51
CA PRO A 288 3.30 4.56 2.75
C PRO A 288 4.20 5.65 3.34
N PHE A 289 4.80 6.53 2.54
CA PHE A 289 5.57 7.66 3.08
C PHE A 289 4.68 8.65 3.82
N ILE A 290 3.52 8.99 3.25
CA ILE A 290 2.53 9.86 3.93
C ILE A 290 2.08 9.21 5.24
N LEU A 291 1.91 7.88 5.25
CA LEU A 291 1.47 7.12 6.41
C LEU A 291 2.55 7.01 7.50
N ILE A 292 3.82 6.87 7.11
CA ILE A 292 4.99 6.92 8.02
C ILE A 292 5.14 8.31 8.64
N LEU A 293 5.07 9.36 7.82
CA LEU A 293 5.17 10.78 8.27
C LEU A 293 3.94 11.23 9.07
N GLY A 294 2.81 10.54 8.92
CA GLY A 294 1.57 10.84 9.64
C GLY A 294 1.49 10.20 11.03
N ASN A 295 2.33 9.20 11.33
CA ASN A 295 2.35 8.51 12.62
C ASN A 295 3.66 8.81 13.34
N SER A 296 3.59 9.56 14.45
CA SER A 296 4.77 9.97 15.22
C SER A 296 5.61 8.79 15.72
N HIS A 297 5.00 7.62 15.94
CA HIS A 297 5.71 6.40 16.31
C HIS A 297 6.59 5.87 15.16
N LEU A 298 6.02 5.78 13.95
CA LEU A 298 6.73 5.34 12.74
C LEU A 298 7.77 6.38 12.29
N GLU A 299 7.43 7.66 12.37
CA GLU A 299 8.33 8.78 12.10
C GLU A 299 9.56 8.74 13.03
N GLY A 300 9.33 8.55 14.33
CA GLY A 300 10.42 8.42 15.31
C GLY A 300 11.32 7.20 15.05
N ALA A 301 10.76 6.08 14.63
CA ALA A 301 11.53 4.90 14.24
C ALA A 301 12.36 5.15 12.96
N LEU A 302 11.78 5.84 11.97
CA LEU A 302 12.48 6.20 10.74
C LEU A 302 13.65 7.15 11.02
N MET A 303 13.45 8.16 11.86
CA MET A 303 14.52 9.10 12.23
C MET A 303 15.67 8.41 12.94
N LYS A 304 15.39 7.46 13.84
CA LYS A 304 16.45 6.64 14.47
C LYS A 304 17.23 5.83 13.43
N LEU A 305 16.56 5.24 12.45
CA LEU A 305 17.19 4.50 11.36
C LEU A 305 18.06 5.39 10.46
N LEU A 306 17.60 6.60 10.14
CA LEU A 306 18.34 7.56 9.32
C LEU A 306 19.54 8.18 10.06
N LEU A 307 19.47 8.29 11.39
CA LEU A 307 20.54 8.84 12.22
C LEU A 307 21.62 7.80 12.56
N LEU A 308 21.31 6.50 12.58
CA LEU A 308 22.28 5.41 12.80
C LEU A 308 23.52 5.45 11.87
N PRO A 309 23.39 5.61 10.54
CA PRO A 309 24.56 5.75 9.67
C PRO A 309 25.33 7.05 9.91
N LYS A 310 24.66 8.11 10.40
CA LYS A 310 25.30 9.40 10.71
C LYS A 310 26.13 9.35 12.00
N THR A 311 25.66 8.62 13.02
CA THR A 311 26.45 8.36 14.24
C THR A 311 27.62 7.43 13.95
N PHE A 312 27.42 6.39 13.14
CA PHE A 312 28.49 5.49 12.72
C PHE A 312 29.58 6.20 11.90
N TRP A 313 29.21 7.14 11.03
CA TRP A 313 30.19 7.93 10.26
C TRP A 313 30.92 8.99 11.10
N ASN A 314 30.27 9.57 12.11
CA ASN A 314 30.92 10.49 13.05
C ASN A 314 31.91 9.77 13.97
N ASP A 315 31.58 8.56 14.41
CA ASP A 315 32.45 7.73 15.25
C ASP A 315 33.70 7.25 14.47
N LYS A 316 33.51 6.94 13.17
CA LYS A 316 34.62 6.61 12.26
C LYS A 316 35.51 7.82 11.92
N ARG A 317 34.98 9.04 11.97
CA ARG A 317 35.75 10.28 11.74
C ARG A 317 36.52 10.74 12.99
N MET A 318 36.05 10.39 14.19
CA MET A 318 36.78 10.62 15.45
C MET A 318 37.87 9.57 15.73
N SER A 319 37.84 8.43 15.05
CA SER A 319 38.82 7.35 15.21
C SER A 319 39.95 7.34 14.17
N SER A 320 39.98 8.28 13.22
CA SER A 320 41.17 8.51 12.37
C SER A 320 42.13 9.44 13.12
N PRO A 321 43.31 8.99 13.58
CA PRO A 321 44.26 9.85 14.26
C PRO A 321 44.85 10.83 13.25
N THR A 322 44.94 12.09 13.64
CA THR A 322 45.90 13.05 13.10
C THR A 322 47.32 12.53 13.33
N GLU A 323 47.81 11.65 12.44
CA GLU A 323 49.24 11.51 12.20
C GLU A 323 49.66 12.72 11.37
N ASP A 324 50.21 13.73 12.04
CA ASP A 324 51.29 14.60 11.54
C ASP A 324 51.39 15.84 12.44
N MET A 325 52.12 15.73 13.57
CA MET A 325 53.11 16.75 13.95
C MET A 325 53.90 16.38 15.22
N HIS A 326 55.22 16.49 15.09
CA HIS A 326 56.26 16.63 16.11
C HIS A 326 56.91 15.36 16.69
N LEU A 327 57.83 14.84 15.87
CA LEU A 327 59.14 14.32 16.27
C LEU A 327 59.79 15.15 17.40
N SER A 328 60.09 14.47 18.50
CA SER A 328 61.38 14.43 19.23
C SER A 328 62.28 15.67 19.26
N LEU A 329 62.58 16.16 20.48
CA LEU A 329 63.95 16.52 20.91
C LEU A 329 64.17 16.12 22.39
N PRO A 330 65.41 15.80 22.81
CA PRO A 330 65.68 14.97 23.98
C PRO A 330 66.12 15.75 25.23
N TYR A 331 65.95 15.08 26.38
CA TYR A 331 66.80 15.07 27.57
C TYR A 331 67.67 16.31 27.90
N GLN A 332 67.38 16.95 29.03
CA GLN A 332 68.42 17.45 29.94
C GLN A 332 68.01 17.25 31.41
N GLY A 333 68.79 16.42 32.10
CA GLY A 333 68.81 16.35 33.56
C GLY A 333 69.76 17.41 34.13
N LYS A 334 69.32 18.03 35.21
CA LYS A 334 70.16 18.74 36.19
C LYS A 334 71.31 17.84 36.66
N ASP A 335 72.53 18.37 36.79
CA ASP A 335 73.00 18.75 38.13
C ASP A 335 74.26 19.65 38.14
N SER A 336 74.27 20.51 39.16
CA SER A 336 75.37 21.06 39.97
C SER A 336 76.71 21.62 39.40
N THR A 337 77.01 22.80 39.95
CA THR A 337 78.30 23.32 40.48
C THR A 337 79.33 24.03 39.60
N GLU A 338 79.59 25.28 40.03
CA GLU A 338 80.88 25.94 40.33
C GLU A 338 81.24 27.20 39.51
N LYS A 339 81.22 28.32 40.28
CA LYS A 339 81.85 29.65 40.13
C LYS A 339 81.30 30.66 39.13
#